data_AF-A0A1B3WBC5-F1
#
_entry.id   AF-A0A1B3WBC5-F1
#
_cell.length_a   1.000
_cell.length_b   1.000
_cell.length_c   1.000
_cell.angle_alpha   90.00
_cell.angle_beta   90.00
_cell.angle_gamma   90.00
#
_symmetry.space_group_name_H-M   'P 1'
#
loop_
_entity.id
_entity.type
_entity.pdbx_description
1 polymer ?
#
loop_
_entity_poly.entity_id
_entity_poly.type
_entity_poly.pdbx_seq_one_letter_code
_entity_poly.pdbx_strand_id
1 'polypeptide(L)'
;MLELDVPAFGASMTTRTTARYEIIDREDGSIIFTQDVQAAGEVPMGYAFAGVIRARESINRSVQNNIAQFLQSLETVDASRPMFPSSREAATP
;
A
#
# COMPACT_ATOMS: atom_id res chain seq x y z
N MET A 1 0.21 -5.49 7.37
CA MET A 1 -0.94 -6.36 7.01
C MET A 1 -1.30 -6.08 5.56
N LEU A 2 -1.66 -7.11 4.79
CA LEU A 2 -2.18 -6.98 3.42
C LEU A 2 -3.61 -7.50 3.39
N GLU A 3 -4.52 -6.69 2.85
CA GLU A 3 -5.93 -7.01 2.68
C GLU A 3 -6.37 -6.68 1.25
N LEU A 4 -7.18 -7.58 0.67
CA LEU A 4 -7.80 -7.42 -0.64
C LEU A 4 -9.30 -7.71 -0.49
N ASP A 5 -10.10 -6.65 -0.55
CA ASP A 5 -11.57 -6.74 -0.60
C ASP A 5 -11.99 -6.75 -2.07
N VAL A 6 -12.27 -7.96 -2.57
CA VAL A 6 -12.62 -8.23 -3.97
C VAL A 6 -14.12 -8.53 -4.04
N PRO A 7 -14.87 -7.86 -4.94
CA PRO A 7 -16.29 -8.12 -5.09
C PRO A 7 -16.50 -9.50 -5.70
N ALA A 8 -17.38 -10.30 -5.08
CA ALA A 8 -17.70 -11.64 -5.55
C ALA A 8 -18.51 -11.64 -6.86
N PHE A 9 -19.29 -10.57 -7.11
CA PHE A 9 -20.13 -10.40 -8.29
C PHE A 9 -20.44 -8.93 -8.52
N GLY A 10 -20.62 -8.53 -9.78
CA GLY A 10 -20.96 -7.14 -10.10
C GLY A 10 -20.82 -6.78 -11.58
N ALA A 11 -21.55 -5.73 -11.97
CA ALA A 11 -21.44 -5.08 -13.26
C ALA A 11 -20.11 -4.29 -13.35
N SER A 12 -19.78 -3.47 -12.36
CA SER A 12 -18.40 -3.04 -12.14
C SER A 12 -17.73 -3.95 -11.11
N MET A 13 -16.41 -4.11 -11.24
CA MET A 13 -15.58 -4.78 -10.25
C MET A 13 -14.70 -3.71 -9.59
N THR A 14 -14.98 -3.41 -8.32
CA THR A 14 -14.17 -2.48 -7.52
C THR A 14 -13.47 -3.25 -6.42
N THR A 15 -12.16 -3.40 -6.53
CA THR A 15 -11.33 -4.01 -5.48
C THR A 15 -10.73 -2.92 -4.61
N ARG A 16 -10.68 -3.15 -3.30
CA ARG A 16 -9.99 -2.30 -2.34
C ARG A 16 -8.79 -3.04 -1.75
N THR A 17 -7.63 -2.42 -1.80
CA THR A 17 -6.39 -2.92 -1.20
C THR A 17 -6.04 -2.07 0.00
N THR A 18 -5.74 -2.71 1.12
CA THR A 18 -5.12 -2.07 2.28
C THR A 18 -3.78 -2.74 2.53
N ALA A 19 -2.70 -1.97 2.60
CA ALA A 19 -1.37 -2.48 2.89
C ALA A 19 -0.64 -1.58 3.90
N ARG A 20 0.02 -2.23 4.87
CA ARG A 20 0.98 -1.55 5.74
C ARG A 20 2.35 -1.52 5.09
N TYR A 21 2.91 -0.34 4.94
CA TYR A 21 4.29 -0.13 4.49
C TYR A 21 5.16 0.29 5.67
N GLU A 22 6.35 -0.29 5.75
CA GLU A 22 7.35 0.02 6.76
C GLU A 22 8.70 0.25 6.08
N ILE A 23 9.34 1.39 6.38
CA ILE A 23 10.74 1.65 6.01
C ILE A 23 11.57 1.48 7.26
N ILE A 24 12.58 0.62 7.16
CA ILE A 24 13.44 0.23 8.26
C ILE A 24 14.88 0.58 7.88
N ASP A 25 15.59 1.26 8.78
CA ASP A 25 17.04 1.42 8.66
C ASP A 25 17.71 0.04 8.84
N ARG A 26 18.51 -0.36 7.85
CA ARG A 26 19.20 -1.66 7.90
C ARG A 26 20.40 -1.67 8.84
N GLU A 27 20.93 -0.51 9.21
CA GLU A 27 22.10 -0.42 10.10
C GLU A 27 21.70 -0.68 11.55
N ASP A 28 20.59 -0.12 12.02
CA ASP A 28 20.18 -0.18 13.43
C ASP A 28 18.79 -0.80 13.68
N GLY A 29 18.04 -1.11 12.62
CA GLY A 29 16.71 -1.72 12.70
C GLY A 29 15.61 -0.74 13.10
N SER A 30 15.87 0.57 13.12
CA SER A 30 14.87 1.58 13.45
C SER A 30 13.81 1.72 12.36
N ILE A 31 12.57 2.01 12.77
CA ILE A 31 11.47 2.26 11.85
C ILE A 31 11.49 3.76 11.50
N ILE A 32 11.86 4.05 10.26
CA ILE A 32 11.89 5.39 9.70
C ILE A 32 10.47 5.85 9.36
N PHE A 33 9.64 4.93 8.86
CA PHE A 33 8.30 5.24 8.39
C PHE A 33 7.39 4.03 8.56
N THR A 34 6.15 4.26 9.00
CA THR A 34 5.07 3.27 8.95
C THR A 34 3.77 3.95 8.52
N GLN A 35 3.08 3.36 7.55
CA GLN A 35 1.78 3.86 7.11
C GLN A 35 0.91 2.74 6.56
N ASP A 36 -0.36 2.76 6.95
CA ASP A 36 -1.41 1.98 6.29
C ASP A 36 -1.94 2.78 5.09
N VAL A 37 -1.75 2.24 3.89
CA VAL A 37 -2.23 2.84 2.64
C VAL A 37 -3.42 2.04 2.15
N GLN A 38 -4.50 2.76 1.81
CA GLN A 38 -5.72 2.17 1.29
C GLN A 38 -6.04 2.76 -0.08
N ALA A 39 -6.18 1.90 -1.09
CA ALA A 39 -6.52 2.31 -2.45
C ALA A 39 -7.56 1.39 -3.07
N ALA A 40 -8.25 1.91 -4.09
CA ALA A 40 -9.24 1.16 -4.85
C ALA A 40 -8.86 1.09 -6.33
N GLY A 41 -9.29 0.01 -6.99
CA GLY A 41 -9.20 -0.17 -8.43
C GLY A 41 -10.55 -0.62 -8.97
N GLU A 42 -11.10 0.16 -9.91
CA GLU A 42 -12.39 -0.15 -10.53
C GLU A 42 -12.22 -0.55 -12.00
N VAL A 43 -13.00 -1.56 -12.40
CA VAL A 43 -13.14 -2.02 -13.77
C VAL A 43 -14.62 -2.04 -14.15
N PRO A 44 -15.06 -1.20 -15.12
CA PRO A 44 -16.46 -1.15 -15.53
C PRO A 44 -16.86 -2.37 -16.36
N MET A 45 -18.17 -2.60 -16.49
CA MET A 45 -18.74 -3.68 -17.33
C MET A 45 -18.15 -3.72 -18.74
N GLY A 46 -18.00 -2.54 -19.36
CA GLY A 46 -17.58 -2.41 -20.76
C GLY A 46 -16.14 -2.86 -21.02
N TYR A 47 -15.33 -3.11 -19.98
CA TYR A 47 -13.96 -3.56 -20.15
C TYR A 47 -13.86 -5.01 -20.64
N ALA A 48 -14.69 -5.91 -20.10
CA ALA A 48 -14.73 -7.31 -20.52
C ALA A 48 -16.06 -7.98 -20.13
N PHE A 49 -16.59 -8.83 -21.03
CA PHE A 49 -17.80 -9.60 -20.76
C PHE A 49 -17.62 -10.57 -19.58
N ALA A 50 -16.52 -11.33 -19.58
CA ALA A 50 -16.21 -12.29 -18.52
C ALA A 50 -15.85 -11.58 -17.20
N GLY A 51 -16.68 -11.76 -16.18
CA GLY A 51 -16.50 -11.12 -14.86
C GLY A 51 -15.17 -11.46 -14.18
N VAL A 52 -14.62 -12.67 -14.39
CA VAL A 52 -13.32 -13.07 -13.84
C VAL A 52 -12.16 -12.23 -14.37
N ILE A 53 -12.24 -11.77 -15.63
CA ILE A 53 -11.22 -10.89 -16.21
C ILE A 53 -11.27 -9.53 -15.53
N ARG A 54 -12.49 -8.98 -15.37
CA ARG A 54 -12.69 -7.70 -14.67
C ARG A 54 -12.23 -7.76 -13.23
N ALA A 55 -12.50 -8.85 -12.51
CA ALA A 55 -12.09 -9.02 -11.13
C ALA A 55 -10.56 -9.09 -10.98
N ARG A 56 -9.86 -9.79 -11.87
CA ARG A 56 -8.38 -9.82 -11.89
C ARG A 56 -7.80 -8.44 -12.19
N GLU A 57 -8.39 -7.74 -13.16
CA GLU A 57 -7.93 -6.41 -13.52
C GLU A 57 -8.19 -5.38 -12.40
N SER A 58 -9.32 -5.49 -11.67
CA SER A 58 -9.61 -4.59 -10.56
C SER A 58 -8.62 -4.77 -9.42
N ILE A 59 -8.20 -6.01 -9.15
CA ILE A 59 -7.09 -6.32 -8.23
C ILE A 59 -5.80 -5.63 -8.70
N ASN A 60 -5.39 -5.83 -9.96
CA ASN A 60 -4.17 -5.21 -10.49
C ASN A 60 -4.17 -3.69 -10.33
N ARG A 61 -5.28 -3.03 -10.70
CA ARG A 61 -5.44 -1.57 -10.56
C ARG A 61 -5.39 -1.15 -9.10
N SER A 62 -6.06 -1.87 -8.21
CA SER A 62 -6.10 -1.52 -6.78
C SER A 62 -4.71 -1.60 -6.15
N VAL A 63 -3.93 -2.62 -6.47
CA VAL A 63 -2.55 -2.80 -6.00
C VAL A 63 -1.62 -1.73 -6.58
N GLN A 64 -1.71 -1.45 -7.88
CA GLN A 64 -0.91 -0.39 -8.51
C GLN A 64 -1.20 0.98 -7.89
N ASN A 65 -2.47 1.30 -7.69
CA ASN A 65 -2.89 2.55 -7.05
C ASN A 65 -2.39 2.63 -5.60
N ASN A 66 -2.41 1.51 -4.87
CA ASN A 66 -1.91 1.43 -3.50
C ASN A 66 -0.40 1.73 -3.44
N ILE A 67 0.38 1.11 -4.32
CA ILE A 67 1.83 1.37 -4.44
C ILE A 67 2.09 2.82 -4.86
N ALA A 68 1.33 3.35 -5.82
CA ALA A 68 1.50 4.73 -6.28
C ALA A 68 1.26 5.74 -5.14
N GLN A 69 0.21 5.54 -4.33
CA GLN A 69 -0.06 6.37 -3.16
C GLN A 69 1.03 6.26 -2.10
N PHE A 70 1.55 5.04 -1.86
CA PHE A 70 2.70 4.87 -0.99
C PHE A 70 3.92 5.66 -1.48
N LEU A 71 4.28 5.54 -2.76
CA LEU A 71 5.42 6.27 -3.32
C LEU A 71 5.23 7.80 -3.24
N GLN A 72 4.01 8.30 -3.50
CA GLN A 72 3.68 9.71 -3.31
C GLN A 72 3.83 10.16 -1.85
N SER A 73 3.46 9.32 -0.88
CA SER A 73 3.65 9.63 0.54
C SER A 73 5.14 9.84 0.89
N LEU A 74 6.03 9.08 0.24
CA LEU A 74 7.48 9.15 0.50
C LEU A 74 8.13 10.45 0.00
N GLU A 75 7.53 11.14 -0.97
CA GLU A 75 8.07 12.42 -1.47
C GLU A 75 8.15 13.49 -0.38
N THR A 76 7.37 13.32 0.71
CA THR A 76 7.32 14.25 1.85
C THR A 76 8.07 13.76 3.09
N VAL A 77 8.61 12.52 3.06
CA VAL A 77 9.25 11.90 4.22
C VAL A 77 10.73 12.28 4.27
N ASP A 78 11.15 12.87 5.39
CA ASP A 78 12.57 13.06 5.70
C ASP A 78 13.15 11.76 6.27
N ALA A 79 13.84 10.99 5.41
CA ALA A 79 14.45 9.72 5.80
C ALA A 79 15.59 9.85 6.84
N SER A 80 16.09 11.07 7.10
CA SER A 80 17.13 11.31 8.11
C SER A 80 16.60 11.41 9.53
N ARG A 81 15.27 11.45 9.70
CA ARG A 81 14.61 11.55 11.01
C ARG A 81 13.76 10.31 11.27
N PRO A 82 14.24 9.38 12.12
CA PRO A 82 13.46 8.18 12.41
C PRO A 82 12.17 8.57 13.17
N MET A 83 11.06 7.93 12.83
CA MET A 83 9.76 8.15 13.49
C MET A 83 9.77 7.70 14.96
N PHE A 84 10.65 6.75 15.29
CA PHE A 84 10.93 6.29 16.65
C PHE A 84 12.44 6.30 16.91
N PRO A 85 12.93 6.85 18.04
CA PRO A 85 14.35 6.84 18.36
C PRO A 85 14.87 5.40 18.46
N SER A 86 16.04 5.16 17.88
CA SER A 86 16.66 3.84 17.86
C SER A 86 17.47 3.57 19.13
N SER A 87 17.65 2.29 19.47
CA SER A 87 18.38 1.84 20.66
C SER A 87 19.83 2.35 20.76
N ARG A 88 20.37 2.91 19.68
CA ARG A 88 21.73 3.47 19.62
C ARG A 88 21.82 4.87 20.24
N GLU A 89 20.74 5.66 20.21
CA GLU A 89 20.68 6.99 20.81
C GLU A 89 20.75 6.90 22.35
N ALA A 90 20.22 5.82 22.94
CA ALA A 90 20.28 5.55 24.37
C ALA A 90 21.67 5.11 24.89
N ALA A 91 22.66 4.91 24.01
CA ALA A 91 23.97 4.36 24.35
C ALA A 91 25.11 5.40 24.40
N THR A 92 24.79 6.70 24.29
CA THR A 92 25.81 7.76 24.42
C THR A 92 25.78 8.29 25.87
N PRO A 93 26.87 8.12 26.65
CA PRO A 93 26.97 8.66 28.02
C PRO A 93 27.16 10.18 28.05
#